data_AF-A0A1H7UJF1-F1
#
_entry.id   AF-A0A1H7UJF1-F1
#
_cell.length_a   1.000
_cell.length_b   1.000
_cell.length_c   1.000
_cell.angle_alpha   90.00
_cell.angle_beta   90.00
_cell.angle_gamma   90.00
#
_symmetry.space_group_name_H-M   'P 1'
#
loop_
_entity.id
_entity.type
_entity.pdbx_description
1 polymer ?
#
loop_
_entity_poly.entity_id
_entity_poly.type
_entity_poly.pdbx_seq_one_letter_code
_entity_poly.pdbx_strand_id
1 'polypeptide(L)'
;MSSLIVSKRLPEPAGASPQGAAWQQLLRWQEDQQPLGFVYSRSQGGLIHTGQGKLDQLTLDAATVEAGASKLYIVLAGATYEAGPQLFFTPNLLSRFHVNGVAVRLANHDWLFLSDESLSPLGVEELIKRLQ
;
A
#
# COMPACT_ATOMS: atom_id res chain seq x y z
N MET A 1 12.50 29.60 21.84
CA MET A 1 11.50 28.70 22.46
C MET A 1 10.74 28.02 21.33
N SER A 2 11.10 26.79 21.00
CA SER A 2 10.51 26.05 19.88
C SER A 2 9.15 25.49 20.31
N SER A 3 8.07 26.00 19.72
CA SER A 3 6.74 25.41 19.89
C SER A 3 6.72 24.07 19.16
N LEU A 4 6.76 22.99 19.93
CA LEU A 4 6.36 21.67 19.46
C LEU A 4 4.92 21.79 18.95
N ILE A 5 4.75 21.71 17.63
CA ILE A 5 3.44 21.50 17.02
C ILE A 5 3.07 20.05 17.36
N VAL A 6 2.48 19.87 18.54
CA VAL A 6 1.72 18.67 18.87
C VAL A 6 0.49 18.75 17.98
N SER A 7 0.58 18.17 16.79
CA SER A 7 -0.54 18.04 15.86
C SER A 7 -1.63 17.23 16.56
N LYS A 8 -2.58 17.95 17.17
CA LYS A 8 -3.83 17.41 17.68
C LYS A 8 -4.57 16.80 16.50
N ARG A 9 -4.53 15.46 16.42
CA ARG A 9 -5.20 14.61 15.43
C ARG A 9 -4.98 15.10 13.99
N LEU A 10 -4.05 14.43 13.30
CA LEU A 10 -4.10 14.37 11.84
C LEU A 10 -5.58 14.13 11.43
N PRO A 11 -6.13 14.88 10.46
CA PRO A 11 -7.48 14.60 9.96
C PRO A 11 -7.57 13.11 9.65
N GLU A 12 -8.68 12.46 10.03
CA GLU A 12 -8.88 11.05 9.66
C GLU A 12 -8.55 10.92 8.17
N PRO A 13 -7.64 10.02 7.77
CA PRO A 13 -7.28 9.87 6.38
C PRO A 13 -8.57 9.65 5.60
N ALA A 14 -8.80 10.52 4.61
CA ALA A 14 -10.00 10.53 3.81
C ALA A 14 -10.17 9.17 3.14
N GLY A 15 -11.05 8.32 3.68
CA GLY A 15 -11.26 6.96 3.16
C GLY A 15 -11.30 5.83 4.17
N ALA A 16 -11.15 6.08 5.48
CA ALA A 16 -11.08 5.02 6.49
C ALA A 16 -12.35 4.15 6.65
N SER A 17 -13.45 4.43 5.94
CA SER A 17 -14.68 3.63 6.01
C SER A 17 -14.78 2.62 4.86
N PRO A 18 -15.48 1.47 5.07
CA PRO A 18 -15.89 0.52 4.03
C PRO A 18 -16.67 1.07 2.83
N GLN A 19 -16.91 2.39 2.78
CA GLN A 19 -17.65 3.10 1.74
C GLN A 19 -16.81 4.24 1.14
N GLY A 20 -15.56 4.39 1.58
CA GLY A 20 -14.62 5.40 1.10
C GLY A 20 -14.06 5.09 -0.28
N ALA A 21 -13.48 6.11 -0.92
CA ALA A 21 -12.88 6.01 -2.25
C ALA A 21 -11.82 4.89 -2.35
N ALA A 22 -11.07 4.66 -1.27
CA ALA A 22 -10.08 3.59 -1.20
C ALA A 22 -10.70 2.20 -1.34
N TRP A 23 -11.79 1.93 -0.62
CA TRP A 23 -12.49 0.65 -0.70
C TRP A 23 -13.12 0.42 -2.08
N GLN A 24 -13.72 1.47 -2.65
CA GLN A 24 -14.29 1.41 -4.00
C GLN A 24 -13.23 1.13 -5.07
N GLN A 25 -12.02 1.68 -4.92
CA GLN A 25 -10.91 1.39 -5.81
C GLN A 25 -10.45 -0.07 -5.69
N LEU A 26 -10.35 -0.61 -4.47
CA LEU A 26 -10.01 -2.01 -4.26
C LEU A 26 -11.04 -2.96 -4.87
N LEU A 27 -12.34 -2.67 -4.71
CA LEU A 27 -13.42 -3.43 -5.33
C LEU A 27 -13.28 -3.43 -6.85
N ARG A 28 -13.08 -2.26 -7.45
CA ARG A 28 -12.87 -2.14 -8.90
C ARG A 28 -11.69 -2.97 -9.38
N TRP A 29 -10.54 -2.86 -8.72
CA TRP A 29 -9.35 -3.63 -9.09
C TRP A 29 -9.55 -5.15 -8.95
N GLN A 30 -10.34 -5.60 -7.96
CA GLN A 30 -10.71 -7.00 -7.80
C GLN A 30 -11.66 -7.47 -8.90
N GLU A 31 -12.72 -6.71 -9.21
CA GLU A 31 -13.68 -7.00 -10.27
C GLU A 31 -12.99 -7.08 -11.64
N ASP A 32 -12.10 -6.13 -11.92
CA ASP A 32 -11.36 -6.04 -13.18
C ASP A 32 -10.19 -7.05 -13.28
N GLN A 33 -9.91 -7.79 -12.20
CA GLN A 33 -8.76 -8.71 -12.10
C GLN A 33 -7.44 -8.03 -12.50
N GLN A 34 -7.30 -6.76 -12.09
CA GLN A 34 -6.22 -5.89 -12.50
C GLN A 34 -4.89 -6.37 -11.90
N PRO A 35 -3.80 -6.44 -12.68
CA PRO A 35 -2.46 -6.64 -12.14
C PRO A 35 -2.05 -5.42 -11.30
N LEU A 36 -1.64 -5.68 -10.06
CA LEU A 36 -1.24 -4.68 -9.08
C LEU A 36 0.17 -4.97 -8.57
N GLY A 37 0.96 -3.92 -8.40
CA GLY A 37 2.11 -3.95 -7.51
C GLY A 37 1.63 -3.95 -6.06
N PHE A 38 2.22 -4.79 -5.21
CA PHE A 38 1.91 -4.80 -3.80
C PHE A 38 3.16 -4.74 -2.93
N VAL A 39 3.01 -4.14 -1.76
CA VAL A 39 3.98 -4.16 -0.66
C VAL A 39 3.22 -4.51 0.60
N TYR A 40 3.61 -5.59 1.26
CA TYR A 40 3.14 -5.96 2.58
C TYR A 40 4.32 -5.88 3.55
N SER A 41 4.19 -5.02 4.56
CA SER A 41 5.20 -4.81 5.59
C SER A 41 4.61 -5.18 6.94
N ARG A 42 5.33 -6.02 7.68
CA ARG A 42 4.98 -6.33 9.06
C ARG A 42 5.46 -5.22 9.99
N SER A 43 4.69 -4.97 11.03
CA SER A 43 5.11 -4.13 12.14
C SER A 43 6.41 -4.67 12.77
N GLN A 44 7.21 -3.78 13.37
CA GLN A 44 8.47 -4.10 14.07
C GLN A 44 9.65 -4.53 13.17
N GLY A 45 9.64 -4.13 11.89
CA GLY A 45 10.76 -4.40 10.97
C GLY A 45 10.85 -5.85 10.52
N GLY A 46 9.72 -6.57 10.59
CA GLY A 46 9.61 -7.93 10.09
C GLY A 46 9.65 -8.03 8.57
N LEU A 47 9.46 -9.25 8.08
CA LEU A 47 9.47 -9.62 6.67
C LEU A 47 8.60 -8.68 5.82
N ILE A 48 9.22 -8.11 4.78
CA ILE A 48 8.53 -7.37 3.73
C ILE A 48 8.30 -8.35 2.58
N HIS A 49 7.05 -8.47 2.14
CA HIS A 49 6.69 -9.15 0.91
C HIS A 49 6.30 -8.11 -0.13
N THR A 50 7.02 -8.08 -1.25
CA THR A 50 6.68 -7.22 -2.38
C THR A 50 6.53 -8.06 -3.64
N GLY A 51 5.68 -7.63 -4.54
CA GLY A 51 5.55 -8.33 -5.82
C GLY A 51 4.48 -7.73 -6.71
N GLN A 52 4.11 -8.50 -7.71
CA GLN A 52 2.99 -8.23 -8.58
C GLN A 52 1.95 -9.33 -8.36
N GLY A 53 0.68 -8.97 -8.34
CA GLY A 53 -0.41 -9.91 -8.10
C GLY A 53 -1.76 -9.33 -8.46
N LYS A 54 -2.82 -10.07 -8.15
CA LYS A 54 -4.20 -9.65 -8.36
C LYS A 54 -4.99 -9.82 -7.07
N LEU A 55 -5.98 -8.97 -6.86
CA LEU A 55 -6.96 -9.19 -5.80
C LEU A 55 -7.92 -10.30 -6.24
N ASP A 56 -7.78 -11.48 -5.63
CA ASP A 56 -8.61 -12.66 -5.90
C ASP A 56 -9.92 -12.58 -5.10
N GLN A 57 -9.80 -12.33 -3.80
CA GLN A 57 -10.94 -12.15 -2.89
C GLN A 57 -10.79 -10.86 -2.10
N LEU A 58 -11.89 -10.14 -1.92
CA LEU A 58 -11.96 -8.94 -1.11
C LEU A 58 -13.28 -8.89 -0.34
N THR A 59 -13.20 -8.90 0.99
CA THR A 59 -14.33 -8.74 1.91
C THR A 59 -13.91 -7.79 3.04
N LEU A 60 -14.87 -7.32 3.84
CA LEU A 60 -14.56 -6.45 4.98
C LEU A 60 -13.63 -7.11 6.00
N ASP A 61 -13.59 -8.44 6.05
CA ASP A 61 -12.83 -9.19 7.02
C ASP A 61 -11.49 -9.69 6.48
N ALA A 62 -11.36 -9.85 5.16
CA ALA A 62 -10.16 -10.41 4.55
C ALA A 62 -9.95 -10.00 3.09
N ALA A 63 -8.68 -10.00 2.68
CA ALA A 63 -8.28 -9.93 1.28
C ALA A 63 -7.32 -11.07 0.93
N THR A 64 -7.38 -11.53 -0.31
CA THR A 64 -6.41 -12.47 -0.88
C THR A 64 -5.74 -11.85 -2.09
N VAL A 65 -4.41 -11.78 -2.07
CA VAL A 65 -3.60 -11.41 -3.23
C VAL A 65 -3.01 -12.67 -3.85
N GLU A 66 -3.36 -12.93 -5.10
CA GLU A 66 -2.75 -14.01 -5.89
C GLU A 66 -1.51 -13.47 -6.61
N ALA A 67 -0.35 -14.03 -6.29
CA ALA A 67 0.95 -13.63 -6.82
C ALA A 67 1.67 -14.86 -7.42
N GLY A 68 1.40 -15.12 -8.69
CA GLY A 68 1.90 -16.32 -9.38
C GLY A 68 1.37 -17.61 -8.74
N ALA A 69 2.27 -18.48 -8.29
CA ALA A 69 1.89 -19.74 -7.62
C ALA A 69 1.59 -19.58 -6.11
N SER A 70 1.68 -18.37 -5.57
CA SER A 70 1.46 -18.09 -4.15
C SER A 70 0.21 -17.26 -3.92
N LYS A 71 -0.44 -17.46 -2.77
CA LYS A 71 -1.55 -16.61 -2.30
C LYS A 71 -1.18 -16.00 -0.95
N LEU A 72 -1.32 -14.69 -0.85
CA LEU A 72 -1.19 -13.94 0.39
C LEU A 72 -2.59 -13.70 0.95
N TYR A 73 -2.90 -14.30 2.10
CA TYR A 73 -4.14 -14.09 2.83
C TYR A 73 -3.94 -13.04 3.93
N ILE A 74 -4.78 -12.02 3.96
CA ILE A 74 -4.62 -10.82 4.79
C ILE A 74 -5.92 -10.60 5.55
N VAL A 75 -5.85 -10.49 6.87
CA VAL A 75 -7.00 -10.16 7.72
C VAL A 75 -7.20 -8.65 7.73
N LEU A 76 -8.38 -8.21 7.31
CA LEU A 76 -8.79 -6.80 7.20
C LEU A 76 -9.67 -6.32 8.36
N ALA A 77 -10.04 -7.21 9.29
CA ALA A 77 -10.82 -6.83 10.47
C ALA A 77 -10.13 -5.69 11.24
N GLY A 78 -10.82 -4.54 11.35
CA GLY A 78 -10.30 -3.33 11.98
C GLY A 78 -9.26 -2.56 11.16
N ALA A 79 -9.09 -2.88 9.87
CA ALA A 79 -8.22 -2.13 8.98
C ALA A 79 -8.81 -0.76 8.61
N THR A 80 -7.92 0.19 8.33
CA THR A 80 -8.27 1.49 7.78
C THR A 80 -7.66 1.66 6.40
N TYR A 81 -8.36 2.38 5.52
CA TYR A 81 -8.01 2.52 4.12
C TYR A 81 -7.77 3.98 3.76
N GLU A 82 -6.78 4.21 2.90
CA GLU A 82 -6.45 5.54 2.41
C GLU A 82 -6.18 5.47 0.90
N ALA A 83 -6.88 6.32 0.14
CA ALA A 83 -6.70 6.45 -1.29
C ALA A 83 -5.74 7.61 -1.57
N GLY A 84 -4.91 7.44 -2.59
CA GLY A 84 -4.08 8.50 -3.13
C GLY A 84 -2.59 8.21 -3.06
N PRO A 85 -1.76 9.21 -3.40
CA PRO A 85 -0.33 9.01 -3.51
C PRO A 85 0.33 8.72 -2.15
N GLN A 86 1.03 7.60 -2.05
CA GLN A 86 1.82 7.23 -0.88
C GLN A 86 3.30 7.56 -1.11
N LEU A 87 3.96 8.06 -0.06
CA LEU A 87 5.36 8.46 -0.14
C LEU A 87 6.29 7.25 0.08
N PHE A 88 7.14 6.99 -0.90
CA PHE A 88 8.20 6.00 -0.81
C PHE A 88 9.57 6.66 -0.85
N PHE A 89 10.54 6.03 -0.18
CA PHE A 89 11.94 6.44 -0.19
C PHE A 89 12.76 5.46 -0.99
N THR A 90 13.76 6.00 -1.66
CA THR A 90 14.83 5.20 -2.24
C THR A 90 15.63 4.48 -1.15
N PRO A 91 16.26 3.33 -1.44
CA PRO A 91 16.96 2.54 -0.42
C PRO A 91 18.05 3.31 0.34
N ASN A 92 18.69 4.29 -0.31
CA ASN A 92 19.71 5.14 0.31
C ASN A 92 19.15 6.41 0.96
N LEU A 93 17.82 6.58 0.96
CA LEU A 93 17.09 7.71 1.54
C LEU A 93 17.44 9.08 0.93
N LEU A 94 18.15 9.13 -0.20
CA LEU A 94 18.56 10.38 -0.84
C LEU A 94 17.43 11.03 -1.65
N SER A 95 16.44 10.24 -2.05
CA SER A 95 15.28 10.72 -2.79
C SER A 95 14.00 10.01 -2.38
N ARG A 96 12.89 10.66 -2.71
CA ARG A 96 11.53 10.22 -2.40
C ARG A 96 10.64 10.40 -3.62
N PHE A 97 9.65 9.54 -3.75
CA PHE A 97 8.68 9.58 -4.84
C PHE A 97 7.31 9.22 -4.32
N HIS A 98 6.26 9.72 -4.97
CA HIS A 98 4.89 9.37 -4.64
C HIS A 98 4.41 8.30 -5.62
N VAL A 99 3.73 7.29 -5.10
CA VAL A 99 3.12 6.22 -5.90
C VAL A 99 1.63 6.26 -5.66
N ASN A 100 0.83 6.38 -6.72
CA ASN A 100 -0.61 6.34 -6.59
C ASN A 100 -1.05 4.93 -6.19
N GLY A 101 -1.94 4.83 -5.21
CA GLY A 101 -2.46 3.54 -4.82
C GLY A 101 -3.44 3.60 -3.66
N VAL A 102 -3.66 2.43 -3.07
CA VAL A 102 -4.44 2.27 -1.84
C VAL A 102 -3.52 1.76 -0.75
N ALA A 103 -3.44 2.52 0.34
CA ALA A 103 -2.82 2.09 1.58
C ALA A 103 -3.88 1.47 2.50
N VAL A 104 -3.54 0.31 3.06
CA VAL A 104 -4.35 -0.44 4.00
C VAL A 104 -3.53 -0.65 5.26
N ARG A 105 -3.94 0.03 6.33
CA ARG A 105 -3.32 -0.12 7.65
C ARG A 105 -4.11 -1.15 8.44
N LEU A 106 -3.46 -2.23 8.81
CA LEU A 106 -4.08 -3.37 9.48
C LEU A 106 -4.14 -3.14 11.00
N ALA A 107 -5.08 -3.80 11.67
CA ALA A 107 -5.29 -3.64 13.11
C ALA A 107 -4.07 -4.06 13.94
N ASN A 108 -3.27 -5.02 13.45
CA ASN A 108 -2.03 -5.46 14.05
C ASN A 108 -0.82 -4.55 13.75
N HIS A 109 -1.07 -3.34 13.21
CA HIS A 109 -0.07 -2.36 12.78
C HIS A 109 0.80 -2.77 11.58
N ASP A 110 0.48 -3.89 10.93
CA ASP A 110 1.03 -4.20 9.62
C ASP A 110 0.45 -3.24 8.57
N TRP A 111 1.12 -3.16 7.44
CA TRP A 111 0.75 -2.28 6.35
C TRP A 111 0.75 -3.05 5.03
N LEU A 112 -0.30 -2.85 4.25
CA LEU A 112 -0.41 -3.31 2.86
C LEU A 112 -0.59 -2.08 1.98
N PHE A 113 0.17 -2.02 0.89
CA PHE A 113 -0.01 -1.03 -0.16
C PHE A 113 -0.23 -1.75 -1.49
N LEU A 114 -1.18 -1.27 -2.27
CA LEU A 114 -1.56 -1.78 -3.58
C LEU A 114 -1.55 -0.63 -4.59
N SER A 115 -0.97 -0.85 -5.76
CA SER A 115 -0.88 0.14 -6.82
C SER A 115 -1.09 -0.50 -8.18
N ASP A 116 -1.85 0.18 -9.04
CA ASP A 116 -1.99 -0.15 -10.46
C ASP A 116 -0.83 0.37 -11.31
N GLU A 117 -0.05 1.31 -10.80
CA GLU A 117 1.25 1.64 -11.34
C GLU A 117 2.15 0.43 -11.05
N SER A 118 2.26 -0.47 -12.03
CA SER A 118 3.41 -1.38 -12.04
C SER A 118 4.63 -0.47 -11.98
N LEU A 119 5.33 -0.45 -10.84
CA LEU A 119 6.63 0.21 -10.73
C LEU A 119 7.49 -0.42 -11.82
N SER A 120 7.59 0.28 -12.95
CA SER A 120 8.24 -0.28 -14.13
C SER A 120 9.66 -0.67 -13.71
N PRO A 121 10.17 -1.83 -14.13
CA PRO A 121 11.58 -2.18 -13.94
C PRO A 121 12.50 -1.06 -14.45
N LEU A 122 12.06 -0.27 -15.44
CA LEU A 122 12.75 0.93 -15.91
C LEU A 122 12.83 2.03 -14.85
N GLY A 123 11.82 2.19 -14.00
CA GLY A 123 11.86 3.12 -12.88
C GLY A 123 12.90 2.70 -11.83
N VAL A 124 13.15 1.41 -11.66
CA VAL A 124 14.19 0.87 -10.77
C VAL A 124 15.58 0.96 -11.43
N GLU A 125 15.71 0.66 -12.72
CA GLU A 125 16.97 0.81 -13.47
C GLU A 125 17.42 2.28 -13.60
N GLU A 126 16.49 3.19 -13.82
CA GLU A 126 16.76 4.63 -13.91
C GLU A 126 17.09 5.22 -12.54
N LEU A 127 16.53 4.64 -11.47
CA LEU A 127 16.95 4.90 -10.10
C LEU A 127 18.37 4.39 -9.85
N ILE A 128 18.69 3.15 -10.22
CA ILE A 128 20.03 2.55 -10.07
C ILE A 128 21.08 3.36 -10.84
N LYS A 129 20.76 3.82 -12.06
CA LYS A 129 21.64 4.68 -12.87
C LYS A 129 21.92 6.04 -12.24
N ARG A 130 20.99 6.59 -11.44
CA ARG A 130 21.17 7.88 -10.76
C ARG A 130 21.93 7.75 -9.43
N LEU A 131 22.21 6.53 -8.98
CA LEU A 131 22.90 6.23 -7.73
C LEU A 131 24.34 5.76 -7.92
N GLN A 132 24.81 5.67 -9.17
CA GLN A 132 26.21 5.54 -9.56
C GLN A 132 26.75 6.89 -10.01
#